data_AF-A0A1W1D6D7-F1
#
_entry.id   AF-A0A1W1D6D7-F1
#
_cell.length_a   1.000
_cell.length_b   1.000
_cell.length_c   1.000
_cell.angle_alpha   90.00
_cell.angle_beta   90.00
_cell.angle_gamma   90.00
#
_symmetry.space_group_name_H-M   'P 1'
#
loop_
_entity.id
_entity.type
_entity.pdbx_description
1 polymer ?
#
loop_
_entity_poly.entity_id
_entity_poly.type
_entity_poly.pdbx_seq_one_letter_code
_entity_poly.pdbx_strand_id
1 'polypeptide(L)'
;MDGYIDNSMLKARHQKSPELTEKEMDAFCFVHHRKHLKYWESLYEHYKNSNDISEIRLSVLEKLANDRFPMLSLKQSLVIYRLYQDAVKNGWSPNEK
;
A
#
# COMPACT_ATOMS: atom_id res chain seq x y z
N MET A 1 41.05 -35.25 -24.60
CA MET A 1 39.66 -34.94 -24.95
C MET A 1 39.06 -34.24 -23.74
N ASP A 2 39.18 -32.92 -23.72
CA ASP A 2 38.66 -32.06 -22.67
C ASP A 2 37.14 -32.02 -22.71
N GLY A 3 36.51 -32.71 -21.75
CA GLY A 3 35.08 -32.61 -21.52
C GLY A 3 34.76 -31.28 -20.87
N TYR A 4 34.44 -30.26 -21.67
CA TYR A 4 33.83 -29.03 -21.19
C TYR A 4 32.46 -29.37 -20.58
N ILE A 5 32.38 -29.33 -19.25
CA ILE A 5 31.09 -29.26 -18.56
C ILE A 5 30.53 -27.86 -18.82
N ASP A 6 29.49 -27.81 -19.65
CA ASP A 6 28.74 -26.61 -19.95
C ASP A 6 28.08 -26.07 -18.67
N ASN A 7 28.63 -24.99 -18.15
CA ASN A 7 28.15 -24.31 -16.94
C ASN A 7 26.96 -23.37 -17.23
N SER A 8 26.17 -23.60 -18.28
CA SER A 8 25.04 -22.72 -18.63
C SER A 8 23.73 -23.03 -17.88
N MET A 9 23.63 -24.14 -17.15
CA MET A 9 22.40 -24.55 -16.44
C MET A 9 22.32 -24.19 -14.95
N LEU A 10 23.12 -23.21 -14.49
CA LEU A 10 22.99 -22.63 -13.14
C LEU A 10 22.39 -21.22 -13.15
N LYS A 11 21.63 -20.86 -14.18
CA LYS A 11 20.79 -19.65 -14.14
C LYS A 11 19.43 -19.97 -13.52
N ALA A 12 19.33 -19.57 -12.25
CA ALA A 12 18.14 -18.94 -11.69
C ALA A 12 16.88 -19.81 -11.63
N ARG A 13 16.96 -20.95 -10.93
CA ARG A 13 15.82 -21.44 -10.14
C ARG A 13 15.84 -20.80 -8.75
N HIS A 14 15.93 -19.47 -8.69
CA HIS A 14 15.26 -18.78 -7.59
C HIS A 14 13.79 -18.87 -7.94
N GLN A 15 13.09 -19.80 -7.28
CA GLN A 15 11.64 -19.69 -7.12
C GLN A 15 11.37 -18.23 -6.78
N LYS A 16 10.72 -17.52 -7.70
CA LYS A 16 10.18 -16.20 -7.43
C LYS A 16 9.19 -16.37 -6.28
N SER A 17 9.66 -16.19 -5.05
CA SER A 17 8.85 -15.53 -4.03
C SER A 17 8.19 -14.36 -4.74
N PRO A 18 6.87 -14.13 -4.58
CA PRO A 18 6.19 -13.07 -5.30
C PRO A 18 7.04 -11.82 -5.10
N GLU A 19 7.71 -11.36 -6.17
CA GLU A 19 8.58 -10.20 -6.10
C GLU A 19 7.63 -9.07 -5.76
N LEU A 20 7.53 -8.75 -4.46
CA LEU A 20 6.75 -7.63 -4.00
C LEU A 20 7.22 -6.44 -4.83
N THR A 21 6.29 -5.77 -5.51
CA THR A 21 6.71 -4.58 -6.22
C THR A 21 7.18 -3.57 -5.18
N GLU A 22 8.32 -2.93 -5.41
CA GLU A 22 8.90 -1.93 -4.49
C GLU A 22 7.84 -0.91 -4.03
N LYS A 23 6.93 -0.54 -4.95
CA LYS A 23 5.76 0.32 -4.72
C LYS A 23 4.76 -0.22 -3.70
N GLU A 24 4.51 -1.52 -3.66
CA GLU A 24 3.63 -2.15 -2.66
C GLU A 24 4.29 -2.17 -1.29
N MET A 25 5.60 -2.42 -1.24
CA MET A 25 6.39 -2.39 -0.01
C MET A 25 6.44 -0.97 0.57
N ASP A 26 6.72 0.03 -0.25
CA ASP A 26 6.73 1.44 0.15
C ASP A 26 5.35 1.90 0.63
N ALA A 27 4.29 1.55 -0.11
CA ALA A 27 2.92 1.86 0.30
C ALA A 27 2.57 1.21 1.64
N PHE A 28 2.94 -0.05 1.84
CA PHE A 28 2.74 -0.76 3.11
C PHE A 28 3.47 -0.09 4.27
N CYS A 29 4.76 0.22 4.09
CA CYS A 29 5.56 0.94 5.08
C CYS A 29 4.97 2.31 5.40
N PHE A 30 4.52 3.06 4.38
CA PHE A 30 3.90 4.37 4.56
C PHE A 30 2.59 4.29 5.33
N VAL A 31 1.72 3.34 4.97
CA VAL A 31 0.39 3.15 5.58
C VAL A 31 0.49 2.77 7.06
N HIS A 32 1.41 1.88 7.40
CA HIS A 32 1.60 1.40 8.78
C HIS A 32 2.54 2.27 9.61
N HIS A 33 3.05 3.37 9.03
CA HIS A 33 3.96 4.26 9.75
C HIS A 33 3.20 5.02 10.85
N ARG A 34 3.69 4.94 12.09
CA ARG A 34 3.03 5.53 13.27
C ARG A 34 2.74 7.04 13.14
N LYS A 35 3.58 7.78 12.41
CA LYS A 35 3.37 9.22 12.19
C LYS A 35 2.16 9.53 11.30
N HIS A 36 1.75 8.59 10.45
CA HIS A 36 0.70 8.77 9.46
C HIS A 36 -0.66 8.27 9.94
N LEU A 37 -0.74 7.66 11.12
CA LEU A 37 -2.00 7.15 11.69
C LEU A 37 -3.07 8.24 11.78
N LYS A 38 -2.67 9.48 12.08
CA LYS A 38 -3.57 10.64 12.14
C LYS A 38 -4.15 11.04 10.77
N TYR A 39 -3.46 10.69 9.68
CA TYR A 39 -3.92 11.01 8.33
C TYR A 39 -5.10 10.15 7.92
N TRP A 40 -5.18 8.90 8.42
CA TRP A 40 -6.22 7.96 8.02
C TRP A 40 -7.60 8.34 8.55
N GLU A 41 -7.67 8.89 9.76
CA GLU A 41 -8.90 9.43 10.34
C GLU A 41 -9.42 10.62 9.52
N SER A 42 -8.58 11.62 9.26
CA SER A 42 -8.93 12.79 8.46
C SER A 42 -9.29 12.42 7.01
N LEU A 43 -8.57 11.45 6.42
CA LEU A 43 -8.84 10.96 5.07
C LEU A 43 -10.18 10.22 5.00
N TYR A 44 -10.51 9.44 6.04
CA TYR A 44 -11.81 8.78 6.15
C TYR A 44 -12.95 9.80 6.23
N GLU A 45 -12.81 10.85 7.04
CA GLU A 45 -13.82 11.91 7.13
C GLU A 45 -14.03 12.66 5.80
N HIS A 46 -12.94 12.92 5.07
CA HIS A 46 -13.01 13.54 3.75
C HIS A 46 -13.82 12.68 2.77
N TYR A 47 -13.54 11.38 2.72
CA TYR A 47 -14.22 10.46 1.82
C TYR A 47 -15.60 10.00 2.31
N LYS A 48 -15.88 10.03 3.61
CA LYS A 48 -17.20 9.68 4.17
C LYS A 48 -18.30 10.65 3.70
N ASN A 49 -17.93 11.91 3.49
CA ASN A 49 -18.83 12.95 3.01
C ASN A 49 -18.82 13.09 1.48
N SER A 50 -17.93 12.37 0.78
CA SER A 50 -17.81 12.40 -0.68
C SER A 50 -18.34 11.11 -1.30
N ASN A 51 -19.01 11.22 -2.45
CA ASN A 51 -19.45 10.07 -3.25
C ASN A 51 -18.37 9.56 -4.23
N ASP A 52 -17.13 10.05 -4.13
CA ASP A 52 -16.03 9.73 -5.06
C ASP A 52 -15.33 8.39 -4.79
N ILE A 53 -15.71 7.65 -3.75
CA ILE A 53 -15.06 6.39 -3.35
C ILE A 53 -16.05 5.22 -3.36
N SER A 54 -15.57 4.03 -3.76
CA SER A 54 -16.37 2.81 -3.65
C SER A 54 -16.46 2.33 -2.19
N GLU A 55 -17.61 1.77 -1.82
CA GLU A 55 -17.88 1.29 -0.45
C GLU A 55 -16.81 0.32 0.07
N ILE A 56 -16.26 -0.55 -0.78
CA ILE A 56 -15.20 -1.50 -0.41
C ILE A 56 -13.93 -0.75 0.02
N ARG A 57 -13.54 0.29 -0.72
CA ARG A 57 -12.35 1.08 -0.41
C ARG A 57 -12.56 1.92 0.85
N LEU A 58 -13.75 2.48 1.00
CA LEU A 58 -14.15 3.22 2.21
C LEU A 58 -14.12 2.31 3.45
N SER A 59 -14.61 1.07 3.36
CA SER A 59 -14.57 0.11 4.46
C SER A 59 -13.14 -0.29 4.88
N VAL A 60 -12.21 -0.41 3.92
CA VAL A 60 -10.79 -0.67 4.23
C VAL A 60 -10.16 0.53 4.92
N LEU A 61 -10.47 1.75 4.47
CA LEU A 61 -10.00 3.00 5.09
C LEU A 61 -10.61 3.20 6.49
N GLU A 62 -11.90 2.90 6.66
CA GLU A 62 -12.61 2.93 7.93
C GLU A 62 -11.98 2.00 8.96
N LYS A 63 -11.62 0.77 8.54
CA LYS A 63 -10.88 -0.16 9.40
C LYS A 63 -9.54 0.42 9.82
N LEU A 64 -8.79 1.02 8.89
CA LEU A 64 -7.50 1.66 9.17
C LEU A 64 -7.62 2.87 10.11
N ALA A 65 -8.68 3.65 9.97
CA ALA A 65 -8.92 4.84 10.78
C ALA A 65 -9.38 4.50 12.22
N ASN A 66 -10.25 3.50 12.38
CA ASN A 66 -10.84 3.15 13.68
C ASN A 66 -10.04 2.10 14.47
N ASP A 67 -9.42 1.15 13.77
CA ASP A 67 -8.69 0.08 14.43
C ASP A 67 -7.25 0.55 14.74
N ARG A 68 -6.75 0.24 15.94
CA ARG A 68 -5.44 0.78 16.37
C ARG A 68 -4.30 0.28 15.48
N PHE A 69 -4.42 -0.92 14.89
CA PHE A 69 -3.44 -1.50 13.96
C PHE A 69 -4.05 -2.66 13.14
N PRO A 70 -4.90 -2.40 12.14
CA PRO A 70 -5.33 -3.47 11.26
C PRO A 70 -4.15 -3.87 10.37
N MET A 71 -3.81 -5.15 10.40
CA MET A 71 -2.78 -5.70 9.51
C MET A 71 -3.37 -5.79 8.10
N LEU A 72 -3.27 -4.70 7.35
CA LEU A 72 -3.72 -4.65 5.97
C LEU A 72 -2.79 -5.48 5.09
N SER A 73 -3.34 -6.14 4.07
CA SER A 73 -2.50 -6.73 3.03
C SER A 73 -1.75 -5.65 2.25
N LEU A 74 -0.68 -6.04 1.55
CA LEU A 74 0.08 -5.16 0.66
C LEU A 74 -0.80 -4.46 -0.37
N LYS A 75 -1.72 -5.21 -0.99
CA LYS A 75 -2.68 -4.68 -1.98
C LYS A 75 -3.62 -3.66 -1.36
N GLN A 76 -4.12 -3.92 -0.15
CA GLN A 76 -4.96 -2.96 0.58
C GLN A 76 -4.17 -1.70 0.93
N SER A 77 -2.91 -1.85 1.36
CA SER A 77 -2.03 -0.72 1.65
C SER A 77 -1.76 0.13 0.40
N LEU A 78 -1.53 -0.50 -0.75
CA LEU A 78 -1.41 0.20 -2.03
C LEU A 78 -2.68 0.96 -2.40
N VAL A 79 -3.86 0.39 -2.15
CA VAL A 79 -5.14 1.06 -2.38
C VAL A 79 -5.27 2.29 -1.49
N ILE A 80 -5.00 2.18 -0.18
CA ILE A 80 -5.05 3.31 0.75
C ILE A 80 -4.04 4.39 0.35
N TYR A 81 -2.82 3.99 0.01
CA TYR A 81 -1.78 4.92 -0.42
C TYR A 81 -2.19 5.69 -1.68
N ARG A 82 -2.84 5.03 -2.66
CA ARG A 82 -3.39 5.70 -3.84
C ARG A 82 -4.50 6.68 -3.48
N LEU A 83 -5.43 6.31 -2.60
CA LEU A 83 -6.47 7.23 -2.12
C LEU A 83 -5.87 8.47 -1.46
N TYR A 84 -4.84 8.29 -0.64
CA TYR A 84 -4.10 9.40 -0.05
C TYR A 84 -3.49 10.30 -1.13
N GLN A 85 -2.81 9.72 -2.12
CA GLN A 85 -2.21 10.50 -3.21
C GLN A 85 -3.25 11.24 -4.04
N ASP A 86 -4.40 10.62 -4.31
CA ASP A 86 -5.48 11.24 -5.07
C ASP A 86 -6.14 12.36 -4.26
N ALA A 87 -6.40 12.17 -2.96
CA ALA A 87 -6.90 13.23 -2.10
C ALA A 87 -5.94 14.43 -2.09
N VAL A 88 -4.63 14.20 -1.90
CA VAL A 88 -3.61 15.26 -1.92
C VAL A 88 -3.58 16.00 -3.25
N LYS A 89 -3.70 15.29 -4.39
CA LYS A 89 -3.79 15.92 -5.72
C LYS A 89 -5.05 16.76 -5.90
N ASN A 90 -6.14 16.37 -5.27
CA ASN A 90 -7.40 17.12 -5.27
C ASN A 90 -7.41 18.27 -4.25
N GLY A 91 -6.28 18.57 -3.59
CA GLY A 91 -6.14 19.69 -2.67
C GLY A 91 -6.45 19.35 -1.21
N TRP A 92 -6.70 18.09 -0.87
CA TRP A 92 -6.85 17.68 0.53
C TRP A 92 -5.50 17.71 1.25
N SER A 93 -5.45 18.35 2.42
CA SER A 93 -4.23 18.52 3.20
C SER A 93 -4.27 17.67 4.48
N PRO A 94 -3.38 16.68 4.65
CA PRO A 94 -3.34 15.81 5.84
C PRO A 94 -2.97 16.53 7.16
N ASN A 95 -2.63 17.83 7.09
CA ASN A 95 -2.22 18.67 8.21
C ASN A 95 -3.23 19.79 8.55
N GLU A 96 -4.41 19.85 7.93
CA GLU A 96 -5.42 20.81 8.37
C GLU A 96 -5.97 20.42 9.75
N LYS A 97 -5.47 21.12 10.78
CA LYS A 97 -6.02 21.22 12.13
C LYS A 97 -5.96 22.67 12.58
#